data_AF-S5LX99-F1
#
_entry.id   AF-S5LX99-F1
#
_cell.length_a   1.000
_cell.length_b   1.000
_cell.length_c   1.000
_cell.angle_alpha   90.00
_cell.angle_beta   90.00
_cell.angle_gamma   90.00
#
_symmetry.space_group_name_H-M   'P 1'
#
loop_
_entity.id
_entity.type
_entity.pdbx_description
1 polymer ?
#
loop_
_entity_poly.entity_id
_entity_poly.type
_entity_poly.pdbx_seq_one_letter_code
_entity_poly.pdbx_strand_id
1 'polypeptide(L)'
;MKLNKDFEFSLKVMVLIALVVFLAFDFVLQVYAPKKNLEGIPTIERINIYYAFFTTQSNYAVVLYLIVALFMRRIYNAKPAFGIELAMTVYITVTMIVFWFGLLASGDEINAYYPSSWVSTIILHIFIPTIMIGYFLLSCGDEYYSPRKHSKFSLPVTCAYPTGYLIFSMVRGEIRFQYYSPNFFSDIYSNDFTHPIWKTLWTAENGVIEQTRHFSQQMWYPYWFFNIHKYELRYESNGQWNSISENFLPQWAMIIVFIFACISIATLVIGLQFIYLNWNNGKFYRWHDIEGKLITSEEHAYRKKKVKLERSKAKNILKLDRLHNKTKYKVFIKSINSLERNQRKIKKDEYIKSQILEQKLKKAAIKKDKAVYKSTKEQVKRFILSINYKDRAFVKENLREAERYKKLVKKGVLIFKPKYVD
;
A
#
# COMPACT_ATOMS: atom_id res chain seq x y z
N MET A 1 17.39 -26.93 8.01
CA MET A 1 17.65 -27.17 9.45
C MET A 1 16.45 -26.70 10.25
N LYS A 2 15.84 -27.55 11.07
CA LYS A 2 14.88 -27.09 12.09
C LYS A 2 15.73 -26.50 13.22
N LEU A 3 15.74 -25.17 13.35
CA LEU A 3 16.35 -24.52 14.51
C LEU A 3 15.61 -24.95 15.77
N ASN A 4 16.31 -25.04 16.90
CA ASN A 4 15.68 -25.25 18.21
C ASN A 4 14.66 -24.11 18.44
N LYS A 5 13.44 -24.44 18.85
CA LYS A 5 12.36 -23.45 19.07
C LYS A 5 12.76 -22.40 20.10
N ASP A 6 13.52 -22.78 21.12
CA ASP A 6 14.01 -21.84 22.13
C ASP A 6 15.11 -20.93 21.57
N PHE A 7 15.97 -21.46 20.69
CA PHE A 7 16.95 -20.64 19.98
C PHE A 7 16.27 -19.64 19.02
N GLU A 8 15.25 -20.08 18.27
CA GLU A 8 14.47 -19.22 17.39
C GLU A 8 13.79 -18.09 18.18
N PHE A 9 13.24 -18.41 19.35
CA PHE A 9 12.65 -17.41 20.24
C PHE A 9 13.68 -16.43 20.78
N SER A 10 14.80 -16.91 21.32
CA SER A 10 15.89 -16.07 21.84
C SER A 10 16.47 -15.15 20.76
N LEU A 11 16.62 -15.64 19.52
CA LEU A 11 17.05 -14.84 18.39
C LEU A 11 16.06 -13.71 18.08
N LYS A 12 14.74 -14.01 18.08
CA LYS A 12 13.70 -12.99 17.87
C LYS A 12 13.69 -11.94 18.99
N VAL A 13 13.90 -12.34 20.24
CA VAL A 13 14.02 -11.42 21.38
C VAL A 13 15.27 -10.54 21.25
N MET A 14 16.42 -11.11 20.87
CA MET A 14 17.66 -10.36 20.66
C MET A 14 17.49 -9.31 19.55
N VAL A 15 16.87 -9.67 18.43
CA VAL A 15 16.56 -8.72 17.33
C VAL A 15 15.61 -7.63 17.83
N LEU A 16 14.61 -7.98 18.63
CA LEU A 16 13.67 -7.00 19.18
C LEU A 16 14.34 -6.02 20.14
N ILE A 17 15.23 -6.50 21.02
CA ILE A 17 16.04 -5.65 21.90
C ILE A 17 16.92 -4.72 21.05
N ALA A 18 17.57 -5.24 20.02
CA ALA A 18 18.39 -4.43 19.12
C ALA A 18 17.56 -3.33 18.44
N LEU A 19 16.33 -3.62 18.00
CA LEU A 19 15.42 -2.62 17.43
C LEU A 19 15.00 -1.56 18.44
N VAL A 20 14.69 -1.94 19.69
CA VAL A 20 14.34 -1.00 20.76
C VAL A 20 15.52 -0.08 21.09
N VAL A 21 16.71 -0.65 21.27
CA VAL A 21 17.95 0.10 21.51
C VAL A 21 18.26 1.02 20.34
N PHE A 22 18.04 0.55 19.10
CA PHE A 22 18.23 1.35 17.92
C PHE A 22 17.26 2.55 17.86
N LEU A 23 15.98 2.37 18.19
CA LEU A 23 15.03 3.49 18.25
C LEU A 23 15.37 4.48 19.37
N ALA A 24 15.83 4.00 20.53
CA ALA A 24 16.29 4.87 21.60
C ALA A 24 17.53 5.67 21.18
N PHE A 25 18.48 5.02 20.48
CA PHE A 25 19.65 5.68 19.92
C PHE A 25 19.27 6.72 18.85
N ASP A 26 18.37 6.38 17.93
CA ASP A 26 17.86 7.31 16.92
C ASP A 26 17.17 8.52 17.57
N PHE A 27 16.34 8.31 18.60
CA PHE A 27 15.74 9.40 19.36
C PHE A 27 16.80 10.32 19.97
N VAL A 28 17.80 9.77 20.66
CA VAL A 28 18.91 10.55 21.24
C VAL A 28 19.67 11.31 20.15
N LEU A 29 19.97 10.66 19.03
CA LEU A 29 20.66 11.28 17.90
C LEU A 29 19.85 12.45 17.35
N GLN A 30 18.55 12.29 17.08
CA GLN A 30 17.72 13.36 16.51
C GLN A 30 17.50 14.53 17.47
N VAL A 31 17.57 14.30 18.78
CA VAL A 31 17.41 15.36 19.79
C VAL A 31 18.71 16.13 20.02
N TYR A 32 19.84 15.43 20.21
CA TYR A 32 21.11 16.05 20.59
C TYR A 32 22.05 16.35 19.41
N ALA A 33 21.94 15.60 18.31
CA ALA A 33 22.69 15.79 17.08
C ALA A 33 21.72 15.84 15.88
N PRO A 34 20.79 16.81 15.86
CA PRO A 34 19.76 16.90 14.84
C PRO A 34 20.37 17.14 13.45
N LYS A 35 19.53 17.03 12.42
CA LYS A 35 19.87 17.46 11.06
C LYS A 35 20.20 18.95 11.02
N LYS A 36 20.95 19.36 9.99
CA LYS A 36 21.43 20.75 9.83
C LYS A 36 20.34 21.81 9.86
N ASN A 37 19.15 21.48 9.32
CA ASN A 37 17.98 22.36 9.27
C ASN A 37 17.21 22.44 10.60
N LEU A 38 17.57 21.63 11.61
CA LEU A 38 16.94 21.57 12.93
C LEU A 38 17.92 21.94 14.08
N GLU A 39 19.21 22.17 13.79
CA GLU A 39 20.20 22.58 14.79
C GLU A 39 19.85 23.90 15.50
N GLY A 40 19.19 24.82 14.79
CA GLY A 40 18.78 26.10 15.38
C GLY A 40 17.53 26.04 16.27
N ILE A 41 16.90 24.87 16.39
CA ILE A 41 15.65 24.69 17.14
C ILE A 41 15.95 24.19 18.56
N PRO A 42 15.23 24.65 19.60
CA PRO A 42 15.44 24.22 20.96
C PRO A 42 15.22 22.73 21.17
N THR A 43 15.96 22.13 22.10
CA THR A 43 15.86 20.69 22.42
C THR A 43 14.42 20.23 22.66
N ILE A 44 13.64 20.98 23.44
CA ILE A 44 12.23 20.66 23.72
C ILE A 44 11.36 20.67 22.45
N GLU A 45 11.66 21.59 21.54
CA GLU A 45 10.96 21.72 20.26
C GLU A 45 11.37 20.60 19.29
N ARG A 46 12.63 20.16 19.31
CA ARG A 46 13.10 18.99 18.54
C ARG A 46 12.35 17.72 18.96
N ILE A 47 12.11 17.51 20.26
CA ILE A 47 11.32 16.37 20.76
C ILE A 47 9.90 16.43 20.18
N ASN A 48 9.26 17.60 20.21
CA ASN A 48 7.92 17.80 19.65
C ASN A 48 7.89 17.52 18.14
N ILE A 49 8.91 17.97 17.40
CA ILE A 49 9.06 17.73 15.96
C ILE A 49 9.29 16.24 15.68
N TYR A 50 10.17 15.57 16.42
CA TYR A 50 10.50 14.16 16.23
C TYR A 50 9.26 13.24 16.28
N TYR A 51 8.42 13.41 17.30
CA TYR A 51 7.21 12.61 17.46
C TYR A 51 6.04 13.04 16.54
N ALA A 52 6.17 14.15 15.81
CA ALA A 52 5.14 14.60 14.88
C ALA A 52 5.15 13.87 13.54
N PHE A 53 6.23 13.16 13.19
CA PHE A 53 6.31 12.43 11.93
C PHE A 53 5.59 11.08 12.00
N PHE A 54 4.79 10.77 10.97
CA PHE A 54 4.15 9.47 10.81
C PHE A 54 5.19 8.35 10.73
N THR A 55 6.32 8.61 10.08
CA THR A 55 7.43 7.65 9.92
C THR A 55 8.00 7.26 11.28
N THR A 56 8.19 8.21 12.18
CA THR A 56 8.57 7.95 13.57
C THR A 56 7.51 7.13 14.29
N GLN A 57 6.27 7.62 14.35
CA GLN A 57 5.20 6.95 15.10
C GLN A 57 4.93 5.52 14.63
N SER A 58 4.98 5.28 13.32
CA SER A 58 4.80 3.93 12.74
C SER A 58 5.97 2.99 13.04
N ASN A 59 7.21 3.47 13.12
CA ASN A 59 8.35 2.65 13.56
C ASN A 59 8.17 2.16 15.00
N TYR A 60 7.73 3.04 15.91
CA TYR A 60 7.37 2.67 17.29
C TYR A 60 6.18 1.69 17.31
N ALA A 61 5.15 1.93 16.49
CA ALA A 61 4.01 1.02 16.40
C ALA A 61 4.40 -0.39 15.93
N VAL A 62 5.36 -0.51 14.99
CA VAL A 62 5.91 -1.80 14.55
C VAL A 62 6.64 -2.51 15.68
N VAL A 63 7.51 -1.81 16.41
CA VAL A 63 8.23 -2.43 17.55
C VAL A 63 7.26 -2.89 18.63
N LEU A 64 6.26 -2.08 18.97
CA LEU A 64 5.17 -2.48 19.89
C LEU A 64 4.40 -3.69 19.37
N TYR A 65 4.08 -3.73 18.08
CA TYR A 65 3.45 -4.89 17.45
C TYR A 65 4.31 -6.14 17.56
N LEU A 66 5.62 -6.04 17.32
CA LEU A 66 6.55 -7.18 17.42
C LEU A 66 6.66 -7.70 18.86
N ILE A 67 6.69 -6.80 19.86
CA ILE A 67 6.59 -7.17 21.29
C ILE A 67 5.32 -8.01 21.50
N VAL A 68 4.16 -7.46 21.14
CA VAL A 68 2.86 -8.12 21.33
C VAL A 68 2.79 -9.47 20.59
N ALA A 69 3.27 -9.52 19.35
CA ALA A 69 3.25 -10.72 18.52
C ALA A 69 4.14 -11.83 19.11
N LEU A 70 5.32 -11.46 19.62
CA LEU A 70 6.28 -12.40 20.20
C LEU A 70 5.76 -12.97 21.52
N PHE A 71 5.21 -12.13 22.41
CA PHE A 71 4.67 -12.58 23.69
C PHE A 71 3.35 -13.33 23.54
N MET A 72 2.45 -12.93 22.63
CA MET A 72 1.25 -13.72 22.34
C MET A 72 1.59 -15.13 21.87
N ARG A 73 2.62 -15.27 21.04
CA ARG A 73 3.07 -16.57 20.57
C ARG A 73 3.67 -17.43 21.69
N ARG A 74 4.36 -16.85 22.66
CA ARG A 74 4.97 -17.60 23.78
C ARG A 74 3.95 -17.96 24.87
N ILE A 75 3.10 -17.01 25.26
CA ILE A 75 2.16 -17.16 26.39
C ILE A 75 0.92 -17.94 25.96
N TYR A 76 0.33 -17.58 24.82
CA TYR A 76 -0.97 -18.11 24.38
C TYR A 76 -0.86 -19.07 23.19
N ASN A 77 0.34 -19.31 22.66
CA ASN A 77 0.57 -20.03 21.40
C ASN A 77 -0.25 -19.49 20.22
N ALA A 78 -0.72 -18.24 20.31
CA ALA A 78 -1.60 -17.59 19.36
C ALA A 78 -0.82 -16.64 18.45
N LYS A 79 -1.36 -16.37 17.26
CA LYS A 79 -0.86 -15.32 16.36
C LYS A 79 -1.74 -14.07 16.52
N PRO A 80 -1.20 -12.85 16.31
CA PRO A 80 -2.03 -11.67 16.19
C PRO A 80 -3.09 -11.84 15.11
N ALA A 81 -4.23 -11.17 15.28
CA ALA A 81 -5.27 -11.15 14.26
C ALA A 81 -4.71 -10.59 12.94
N PHE A 82 -5.01 -11.26 11.82
CA PHE A 82 -4.52 -10.88 10.48
C PHE A 82 -4.77 -9.39 10.15
N GLY A 83 -5.88 -8.82 10.61
CA GLY A 83 -6.19 -7.40 10.41
C GLY A 83 -5.15 -6.45 11.01
N ILE A 84 -4.58 -6.78 12.17
CA ILE A 84 -3.53 -5.99 12.83
C ILE A 84 -2.20 -6.15 12.08
N GLU A 85 -1.84 -7.37 11.73
CA GLU A 85 -0.62 -7.65 10.95
C GLU A 85 -0.66 -6.95 9.59
N LEU A 86 -1.82 -6.97 8.92
CA LEU A 86 -2.06 -6.24 7.68
C LEU A 86 -1.92 -4.71 7.88
N ALA A 87 -2.49 -4.16 8.96
CA ALA A 87 -2.41 -2.74 9.27
C ALA A 87 -0.95 -2.29 9.43
N MET A 88 -0.19 -3.00 10.26
CA MET A 88 1.21 -2.68 10.54
C MET A 88 2.09 -2.81 9.29
N THR A 89 1.85 -3.83 8.48
CA THR A 89 2.55 -4.01 7.20
C THR A 89 2.24 -2.85 6.24
N VAL A 90 0.99 -2.39 6.17
CA VAL A 90 0.63 -1.24 5.34
C VAL A 90 1.27 0.03 5.88
N TYR A 91 1.24 0.28 7.19
CA TYR A 91 1.84 1.47 7.77
C TYR A 91 3.34 1.54 7.52
N ILE A 92 4.08 0.44 7.74
CA ILE A 92 5.53 0.45 7.49
C ILE A 92 5.87 0.58 6.01
N THR A 93 5.01 0.06 5.12
CA THR A 93 5.15 0.26 3.66
C THR A 93 4.90 1.72 3.27
N VAL A 94 3.85 2.33 3.83
CA VAL A 94 3.56 3.76 3.64
C VAL A 94 4.71 4.60 4.19
N THR A 95 5.27 4.25 5.34
CA THR A 95 6.44 4.91 5.93
C THR A 95 7.63 4.88 5.01
N MET A 96 7.97 3.72 4.43
CA MET A 96 9.01 3.63 3.42
C MET A 96 8.71 4.55 2.23
N ILE A 97 7.52 4.47 1.64
CA ILE A 97 7.18 5.26 0.44
C ILE A 97 7.16 6.78 0.76
N VAL A 98 6.49 7.20 1.83
CA VAL A 98 6.35 8.60 2.23
C VAL A 98 7.69 9.17 2.67
N PHE A 99 8.57 8.39 3.30
CA PHE A 99 9.92 8.86 3.61
C PHE A 99 10.71 9.15 2.33
N TRP A 100 10.81 8.18 1.43
CA TRP A 100 11.65 8.29 0.22
C TRP A 100 11.10 9.26 -0.82
N PHE A 101 9.77 9.34 -0.98
CA PHE A 101 9.14 10.19 -1.99
C PHE A 101 8.51 11.47 -1.42
N GLY A 102 8.23 11.52 -0.12
CA GLY A 102 7.60 12.68 0.53
C GLY A 102 8.62 13.55 1.26
N LEU A 103 9.46 12.98 2.12
CA LEU A 103 10.46 13.73 2.89
C LEU A 103 11.73 14.00 2.08
N LEU A 104 12.39 12.96 1.59
CA LEU A 104 13.64 13.12 0.85
C LEU A 104 13.47 13.85 -0.50
N ALA A 105 12.27 13.90 -1.04
CA ALA A 105 11.99 14.69 -2.25
C ALA A 105 11.94 16.20 -1.98
N SER A 106 11.91 16.65 -0.72
CA SER A 106 11.96 18.08 -0.39
C SER A 106 13.39 18.63 -0.55
N GLY A 107 13.50 19.84 -1.10
CA GLY A 107 14.78 20.54 -1.26
C GLY A 107 15.52 20.73 0.06
N ASP A 108 14.78 20.83 1.16
CA ASP A 108 15.30 21.06 2.50
C ASP A 108 15.91 19.81 3.15
N GLU A 109 15.67 18.61 2.60
CA GLU A 109 16.07 17.34 3.24
C GLU A 109 17.36 16.74 2.69
N ILE A 110 17.57 16.75 1.37
CA ILE A 110 18.69 16.02 0.74
C ILE A 110 20.07 16.42 1.28
N ASN A 111 20.24 17.71 1.62
CA ASN A 111 21.51 18.24 2.12
C ASN A 111 21.56 18.44 3.64
N ALA A 112 20.47 18.14 4.35
CA ALA A 112 20.36 18.36 5.78
C ALA A 112 20.95 17.23 6.64
N TYR A 113 21.11 16.03 6.07
CA TYR A 113 21.62 14.87 6.81
C TYR A 113 23.14 14.86 6.91
N TYR A 114 23.64 14.56 8.10
CA TYR A 114 25.02 14.14 8.29
C TYR A 114 25.23 12.72 7.77
N PRO A 115 26.46 12.34 7.36
CA PRO A 115 26.77 10.96 6.94
C PRO A 115 26.37 9.90 7.97
N SER A 116 26.50 10.21 9.26
CA SER A 116 26.06 9.34 10.36
C SER A 116 24.53 9.16 10.40
N SER A 117 23.77 10.23 10.18
CA SER A 117 22.31 10.22 10.14
C SER A 117 21.77 9.40 8.94
N TRP A 118 22.51 9.32 7.84
CA TRP A 118 22.15 8.49 6.68
C TRP A 118 22.09 7.00 7.00
N VAL A 119 23.00 6.50 7.85
CA VAL A 119 22.99 5.10 8.28
C VAL A 119 21.70 4.81 9.05
N SER A 120 21.32 5.69 10.00
CA SER A 120 20.07 5.52 10.75
C SER A 120 18.85 5.52 9.81
N THR A 121 18.81 6.50 8.91
CA THR A 121 17.77 6.67 7.91
C THR A 121 17.57 5.42 7.04
N ILE A 122 18.65 4.85 6.50
CA ILE A 122 18.57 3.66 5.65
C ILE A 122 18.07 2.45 6.44
N ILE A 123 18.53 2.28 7.68
CA ILE A 123 18.07 1.18 8.54
C ILE A 123 16.57 1.29 8.81
N LEU A 124 16.10 2.47 9.22
CA LEU A 124 14.70 2.72 9.60
C LEU A 124 13.74 2.72 8.42
N HIS A 125 14.15 3.24 7.27
CA HIS A 125 13.23 3.52 6.17
C HIS A 125 13.46 2.62 4.95
N ILE A 126 14.45 1.72 4.97
CA ILE A 126 14.62 0.67 3.95
C ILE A 126 14.69 -0.71 4.61
N PHE A 127 15.69 -0.98 5.43
CA PHE A 127 15.96 -2.35 5.87
C PHE A 127 14.84 -2.91 6.75
N ILE A 128 14.44 -2.20 7.79
CA ILE A 128 13.36 -2.63 8.69
C ILE A 128 12.03 -2.81 7.92
N PRO A 129 11.56 -1.82 7.12
CA PRO A 129 10.38 -2.00 6.28
C PRO A 129 10.46 -3.18 5.32
N THR A 130 11.59 -3.36 4.63
CA THR A 130 11.77 -4.45 3.67
C THR A 130 11.72 -5.81 4.35
N ILE A 131 12.36 -5.96 5.52
CA ILE A 131 12.31 -7.18 6.32
C ILE A 131 10.89 -7.46 6.79
N MET A 132 10.17 -6.44 7.29
CA MET A 132 8.77 -6.58 7.75
C MET A 132 7.82 -6.98 6.61
N ILE A 133 7.92 -6.30 5.46
CA ILE A 133 7.14 -6.63 4.27
C ILE A 133 7.49 -8.04 3.79
N GLY A 134 8.78 -8.37 3.71
CA GLY A 134 9.24 -9.70 3.35
C GLY A 134 8.69 -10.78 4.27
N TYR A 135 8.76 -10.55 5.59
CA TYR A 135 8.19 -11.43 6.61
C TYR A 135 6.69 -11.63 6.37
N PHE A 136 5.91 -10.56 6.22
CA PHE A 136 4.47 -10.64 5.94
C PHE A 136 4.17 -11.47 4.69
N LEU A 137 4.86 -11.21 3.58
CA LEU A 137 4.63 -11.92 2.32
C LEU A 137 4.95 -13.43 2.44
N LEU A 138 5.89 -13.79 3.32
CA LEU A 138 6.29 -15.16 3.62
C LEU A 138 5.45 -15.82 4.71
N SER A 139 4.88 -15.09 5.67
CA SER A 139 4.11 -15.60 6.80
C SER A 139 2.61 -15.71 6.51
N CYS A 140 2.05 -14.83 5.67
CA CYS A 140 0.62 -14.75 5.43
C CYS A 140 0.06 -16.00 4.72
N GLY A 141 -1.26 -16.06 4.54
CA GLY A 141 -1.94 -17.07 3.73
C GLY A 141 -2.46 -18.28 4.50
N ASP A 142 -2.38 -18.26 5.83
CA ASP A 142 -2.95 -19.29 6.70
C ASP A 142 -4.48 -19.22 6.75
N GLU A 143 -5.05 -18.02 6.63
CA GLU A 143 -6.48 -17.79 6.70
C GLU A 143 -7.00 -17.03 5.47
N TYR A 144 -8.19 -17.40 5.01
CA TYR A 144 -8.90 -16.64 3.99
C TYR A 144 -9.56 -15.41 4.62
N TYR A 145 -9.29 -14.25 4.04
CA TYR A 145 -9.86 -13.00 4.51
C TYR A 145 -10.71 -12.33 3.42
N SER A 146 -12.02 -12.24 3.64
CA SER A 146 -12.97 -11.76 2.64
C SER A 146 -12.78 -10.26 2.36
N PRO A 147 -12.51 -9.83 1.09
CA PRO A 147 -12.36 -8.42 0.74
C PRO A 147 -13.56 -7.56 1.12
N ARG A 148 -14.77 -8.10 1.06
CA ARG A 148 -15.97 -7.35 1.44
C ARG A 148 -16.11 -7.18 2.95
N LYS A 149 -15.71 -8.20 3.73
CA LYS A 149 -15.70 -8.12 5.20
C LYS A 149 -14.64 -7.10 5.64
N HIS A 150 -13.47 -7.16 4.98
CA HIS A 150 -12.41 -6.17 5.12
C HIS A 150 -12.93 -4.75 4.89
N SER A 151 -13.55 -4.48 3.73
CA SER A 151 -14.05 -3.13 3.40
C SER A 151 -15.06 -2.55 4.39
N LYS A 152 -15.84 -3.40 5.08
CA LYS A 152 -16.90 -2.92 5.98
C LYS A 152 -16.41 -2.55 7.38
N PHE A 153 -15.44 -3.27 7.91
CA PHE A 153 -15.01 -3.13 9.31
C PHE A 153 -13.54 -2.82 9.40
N SER A 154 -12.68 -3.70 8.87
CA SER A 154 -11.24 -3.58 9.03
C SER A 154 -10.63 -2.45 8.24
N LEU A 155 -11.15 -2.13 7.04
CA LEU A 155 -10.68 -1.01 6.25
C LEU A 155 -10.90 0.33 6.97
N PRO A 156 -12.11 0.69 7.47
CA PRO A 156 -12.28 1.88 8.29
C PRO A 156 -11.38 1.91 9.53
N VAL A 157 -11.27 0.80 10.26
CA VAL A 157 -10.44 0.71 11.48
C VAL A 157 -8.96 0.94 11.16
N THR A 158 -8.44 0.34 10.08
CA THR A 158 -7.06 0.52 9.65
C THR A 158 -6.79 1.89 9.01
N CYS A 159 -7.81 2.55 8.47
CA CYS A 159 -7.70 3.93 8.00
C CYS A 159 -7.85 4.96 9.13
N ALA A 160 -8.42 4.58 10.28
CA ALA A 160 -8.65 5.51 11.39
C ALA A 160 -7.35 6.15 11.89
N TYR A 161 -6.26 5.40 11.98
CA TYR A 161 -4.97 5.94 12.43
C TYR A 161 -4.36 6.95 11.43
N PRO A 162 -4.18 6.65 10.12
CA PRO A 162 -3.75 7.64 9.14
C PRO A 162 -4.65 8.89 9.06
N THR A 163 -5.97 8.72 9.19
CA THR A 163 -6.91 9.86 9.22
C THR A 163 -6.73 10.70 10.48
N GLY A 164 -6.61 10.07 11.65
CA GLY A 164 -6.32 10.75 12.91
C GLY A 164 -4.97 11.48 12.86
N TYR A 165 -3.96 10.87 12.25
CA TYR A 165 -2.65 11.49 12.03
C TYR A 165 -2.73 12.73 11.14
N LEU A 166 -3.51 12.69 10.05
CA LEU A 166 -3.73 13.85 9.20
C LEU A 166 -4.35 15.01 10.00
N ILE A 167 -5.42 14.73 10.76
CA ILE A 167 -6.08 15.74 11.61
C ILE A 167 -5.07 16.32 12.61
N PHE A 168 -4.34 15.46 13.32
CA PHE A 168 -3.28 15.87 14.26
C PHE A 168 -2.24 16.77 13.58
N SER A 169 -1.74 16.38 12.41
CA SER A 169 -0.70 17.12 11.69
C SER A 169 -1.17 18.49 11.22
N MET A 170 -2.42 18.58 10.76
CA MET A 170 -3.03 19.85 10.33
C MET A 170 -3.24 20.80 11.52
N VAL A 171 -3.83 20.30 12.61
CA VAL A 171 -4.06 21.10 13.83
C VAL A 171 -2.73 21.56 14.43
N ARG A 172 -1.77 20.65 14.58
CA ARG A 172 -0.42 20.98 15.07
C ARG A 172 0.24 22.03 14.19
N GLY A 173 0.20 21.84 12.87
CA GLY A 173 0.86 22.74 11.93
C GLY A 173 0.30 24.15 11.99
N GLU A 174 -1.03 24.28 12.08
CA GLU A 174 -1.68 25.59 12.24
C GLU A 174 -1.29 26.27 13.57
N ILE A 175 -1.36 25.54 14.69
CA ILE A 175 -0.96 26.07 16.00
C ILE A 175 0.50 26.55 15.97
N ARG A 176 1.40 25.75 15.38
CA ARG A 176 2.82 26.12 15.28
C ARG A 176 3.06 27.28 14.32
N PHE A 177 2.32 27.38 13.23
CA PHE A 177 2.44 28.51 12.31
C PHE A 177 2.05 29.82 12.99
N GLN A 178 1.04 29.78 13.87
CA GLN A 178 0.64 30.94 14.68
C GLN A 178 1.71 31.32 15.71
N TYR A 179 2.28 30.35 16.44
CA TYR A 179 3.33 30.62 17.44
C TYR A 179 4.66 31.04 16.83
N TYR A 180 5.04 30.44 15.71
CA TYR A 180 6.35 30.59 15.08
C TYR A 180 6.19 31.15 13.67
N SER A 181 5.45 32.25 13.54
CA SER A 181 5.11 32.86 12.25
C SER A 181 6.36 33.39 11.50
N PRO A 182 6.26 33.73 10.21
CA PRO A 182 7.36 34.37 9.49
C PRO A 182 7.89 35.64 10.17
N ASN A 183 7.03 36.41 10.84
CA ASN A 183 7.43 37.60 11.59
C ASN A 183 8.32 37.24 12.78
N PHE A 184 7.98 36.16 13.50
CA PHE A 184 8.81 35.67 14.58
C PHE A 184 10.24 35.41 14.08
N PHE A 185 10.38 34.71 12.95
CA PHE A 185 11.69 34.44 12.36
C PHE A 185 12.37 35.66 11.72
N SER A 186 11.60 36.64 11.24
CA SER A 186 12.16 37.94 10.83
C SER A 186 12.91 38.58 12.00
N ASP A 187 12.31 38.61 13.18
CA ASP A 187 12.92 39.20 14.39
C ASP A 187 14.18 38.42 14.80
N ILE A 188 14.10 37.07 14.72
CA ILE A 188 15.24 36.15 14.91
C ILE A 188 16.45 36.55 14.04
N TYR A 189 16.25 36.67 12.73
CA TYR A 189 17.36 36.89 11.80
C TYR A 189 17.79 38.34 11.70
N SER A 190 16.96 39.28 12.19
CA SER A 190 17.27 40.71 12.20
C SER A 190 18.08 41.15 13.43
N ASN A 191 18.52 40.22 14.28
CA ASN A 191 19.21 40.48 15.55
C ASN A 191 18.39 41.33 16.55
N ASP A 192 17.06 41.28 16.48
CA ASP A 192 16.20 41.92 17.47
C ASP A 192 15.96 40.97 18.67
N PHE A 193 16.87 41.06 19.65
CA PHE A 193 16.84 40.24 20.86
C PHE A 193 15.89 40.75 21.94
N THR A 194 14.95 41.64 21.61
CA THR A 194 14.01 42.21 22.59
C THR A 194 12.85 41.26 22.94
N HIS A 195 12.55 40.27 22.08
CA HIS A 195 11.45 39.33 22.31
C HIS A 195 11.67 38.44 23.57
N PRO A 196 10.66 38.25 24.45
CA PRO A 196 10.82 37.48 25.70
C PRO A 196 11.25 36.01 25.52
N ILE A 197 11.00 35.44 24.34
CA ILE A 197 11.36 34.05 24.03
C ILE A 197 12.89 33.82 24.09
N TRP A 198 13.69 34.86 23.84
CA TRP A 198 15.15 34.83 23.87
C TRP A 198 15.72 34.58 25.25
N LYS A 199 14.97 34.97 26.28
CA LYS A 199 15.37 34.82 27.68
C LYS A 199 14.83 33.53 28.30
N THR A 200 13.93 32.82 27.61
CA THR A 200 13.16 31.71 28.19
C THR A 200 13.32 30.39 27.44
N LEU A 201 13.05 30.36 26.13
CA LEU A 201 13.02 29.14 25.31
C LEU A 201 14.24 29.01 24.38
N TRP A 202 14.77 30.12 23.89
CA TRP A 202 15.84 30.17 22.89
C TRP A 202 17.10 30.80 23.48
N THR A 203 17.68 30.11 24.45
CA THR A 203 18.95 30.50 25.09
C THR A 203 20.14 29.87 24.38
N ALA A 204 21.35 30.41 24.57
CA ALA A 204 22.59 29.87 23.98
C ALA A 204 22.86 28.39 24.36
N GLU A 205 22.28 27.93 25.47
CA GLU A 205 22.36 26.53 25.93
C GLU A 205 21.32 25.62 25.28
N ASN A 206 20.20 26.18 24.81
CA ASN A 206 19.05 25.42 24.33
C ASN A 206 18.89 25.44 22.81
N GLY A 207 19.39 26.46 22.09
CA GLY A 207 19.36 26.55 20.62
C GLY A 207 20.25 27.69 20.10
N VAL A 208 20.77 27.55 18.87
CA VAL A 208 21.66 28.55 18.26
C VAL A 208 20.99 29.12 17.01
N ILE A 209 20.80 30.44 16.97
CA ILE A 209 20.39 31.09 15.73
C ILE A 209 21.63 31.42 14.94
N GLU A 210 21.86 30.59 13.94
CA GLU A 210 22.85 30.84 12.91
C GLU A 210 22.14 31.54 11.75
N GLN A 211 22.53 32.78 11.43
CA GLN A 211 21.92 33.54 10.32
C GLN A 211 22.13 32.86 8.96
N THR A 212 23.11 31.96 8.87
CA THR A 212 23.41 31.12 7.70
C THR A 212 22.43 29.95 7.55
N ARG A 213 21.61 29.67 8.57
CA ARG A 213 20.70 28.53 8.62
C ARG A 213 19.27 28.98 8.77
N HIS A 214 18.52 28.79 7.69
CA HIS A 214 17.11 29.16 7.64
C HIS A 214 16.23 28.03 8.18
N PHE A 215 15.19 28.40 8.94
CA PHE A 215 14.17 27.47 9.38
C PHE A 215 13.46 26.89 8.15
N SER A 216 12.98 25.65 8.25
CA SER A 216 12.22 25.02 7.18
C SER A 216 10.74 24.87 7.54
N GLN A 217 9.91 24.63 6.52
CA GLN A 217 8.48 24.32 6.67
C GLN A 217 8.21 23.14 7.63
N GLN A 218 9.20 22.27 7.81
CA GLN A 218 9.11 21.10 8.67
C GLN A 218 8.90 21.43 10.15
N MET A 219 9.25 22.66 10.53
CA MET A 219 8.96 23.16 11.86
C MET A 219 7.45 23.13 12.15
N TRP A 220 6.62 23.62 11.23
CA TRP A 220 5.17 23.63 11.42
C TRP A 220 4.54 22.31 11.00
N TYR A 221 4.81 21.89 9.76
CA TYR A 221 4.18 20.72 9.16
C TYR A 221 5.20 19.62 8.93
N PRO A 222 4.98 18.37 9.39
CA PRO A 222 5.93 17.28 9.18
C PRO A 222 6.27 17.01 7.71
N TYR A 223 5.38 17.35 6.79
CA TYR A 223 5.60 17.17 5.35
C TYR A 223 5.28 18.47 4.60
N TRP A 224 6.11 18.82 3.63
CA TRP A 224 5.98 20.05 2.83
C TRP A 224 4.60 20.17 2.16
N PHE A 225 4.03 19.06 1.70
CA PHE A 225 2.72 19.04 1.03
C PHE A 225 1.53 19.24 1.99
N PHE A 226 1.75 19.32 3.31
CA PHE A 226 0.73 19.72 4.27
C PHE A 226 0.69 21.23 4.53
N ASN A 227 1.76 21.95 4.17
CA ASN A 227 1.80 23.38 4.37
C ASN A 227 0.96 24.08 3.30
N ILE A 228 -0.13 24.72 3.73
CA ILE A 228 -1.04 25.49 2.87
C ILE A 228 -0.76 27.00 2.93
N HIS A 229 0.18 27.41 3.79
CA HIS A 229 0.49 28.82 4.02
C HIS A 229 1.47 29.34 2.99
N LYS A 230 1.14 30.52 2.45
CA LYS A 230 2.07 31.31 1.64
C LYS A 230 2.76 32.29 2.56
N TYR A 231 4.07 32.28 2.58
CA TYR A 231 4.84 33.24 3.36
C TYR A 231 6.13 33.62 2.64
N GLU A 232 6.61 34.80 2.98
CA GLU A 232 7.90 35.34 2.58
C GLU A 232 8.60 35.75 3.87
N LEU A 233 9.76 35.16 4.13
CA LEU A 233 10.60 35.59 5.23
C LEU A 233 11.43 36.77 4.76
N ARG A 234 11.17 37.96 5.31
CA ARG A 234 11.99 39.14 5.12
C ARG A 234 12.73 39.43 6.42
N TYR A 235 14.01 39.71 6.36
CA TYR A 235 14.81 40.07 7.53
C TYR A 235 15.91 41.06 7.15
N GLU A 236 16.33 41.88 8.10
CA GLU A 236 17.39 42.86 7.90
C GLU A 236 18.69 42.34 8.51
N SER A 237 19.72 42.09 7.71
CA SER A 237 21.04 41.72 8.22
C SER A 237 22.07 42.75 7.77
N ASN A 238 22.78 43.35 8.72
CA ASN A 238 23.80 44.38 8.48
C ASN A 238 23.31 45.57 7.64
N GLY A 239 22.07 46.03 7.84
CA GLY A 239 21.50 47.15 7.10
C GLY A 239 21.00 46.81 5.68
N GLN A 240 21.03 45.53 5.29
CA GLN A 240 20.50 45.05 4.01
C GLN A 240 19.27 44.16 4.24
N TRP A 241 18.21 44.44 3.50
CA TRP A 241 17.01 43.61 3.45
C TRP A 241 17.27 42.35 2.62
N ASN A 242 17.21 41.20 3.27
CA ASN A 242 17.23 39.91 2.62
C ASN A 242 15.82 39.31 2.63
N SER A 243 15.46 38.61 1.56
CA SER A 243 14.22 37.84 1.51
C SER A 243 14.46 36.41 1.06
N ILE A 244 13.79 35.49 1.75
CA ILE A 244 13.76 34.07 1.43
C ILE A 244 12.31 33.72 1.23
N SER A 245 11.96 33.40 -0.02
CA SER A 245 10.64 32.89 -0.36
C SER A 245 10.67 31.37 -0.27
N GLU A 246 9.97 30.82 0.71
CA GLU A 246 9.93 29.37 0.90
C GLU A 246 8.72 28.70 0.22
N ASN A 247 7.77 29.44 -0.37
CA ASN A 247 6.71 28.85 -1.21
C ASN A 247 6.28 29.79 -2.34
N PHE A 248 6.74 29.52 -3.57
CA PHE A 248 6.46 30.34 -4.75
C PHE A 248 5.08 30.09 -5.39
N LEU A 249 4.36 29.04 -4.96
CA LEU A 249 3.07 28.68 -5.54
C LEU A 249 1.94 29.62 -5.05
N PRO A 250 1.00 30.01 -5.93
CA PRO A 250 -0.24 30.66 -5.50
C PRO A 250 -1.00 29.80 -4.48
N GLN A 251 -1.72 30.44 -3.55
CA GLN A 251 -2.44 29.73 -2.48
C GLN A 251 -3.42 28.66 -2.98
N TRP A 252 -4.14 28.94 -4.07
CA TRP A 252 -5.02 27.97 -4.70
C TRP A 252 -4.26 26.73 -5.19
N ALA A 253 -3.03 26.88 -5.69
CA ALA A 253 -2.22 25.78 -6.18
C ALA A 253 -1.71 24.92 -5.01
N MET A 254 -1.33 25.53 -3.88
CA MET A 254 -0.96 24.79 -2.66
C MET A 254 -2.14 23.98 -2.10
N ILE A 255 -3.34 24.55 -2.07
CA ILE A 255 -4.55 23.83 -1.68
C ILE A 255 -4.81 22.64 -2.61
N ILE A 256 -4.65 22.82 -3.92
CA ILE A 256 -4.77 21.74 -4.89
C ILE A 256 -3.73 20.64 -4.64
N VAL A 257 -2.46 21.00 -4.42
CA VAL A 257 -1.39 20.04 -4.09
C VAL A 257 -1.72 19.27 -2.82
N PHE A 258 -2.19 19.94 -1.77
CA PHE A 258 -2.62 19.31 -0.53
C PHE A 258 -3.77 18.32 -0.74
N ILE A 259 -4.81 18.69 -1.51
CA ILE A 259 -5.94 17.81 -1.82
C ILE A 259 -5.45 16.59 -2.61
N PHE A 260 -4.61 16.78 -3.62
CA PHE A 260 -4.03 15.67 -4.39
C PHE A 260 -3.13 14.78 -3.53
N ALA A 261 -2.37 15.34 -2.59
CA ALA A 261 -1.57 14.58 -1.64
C ALA A 261 -2.47 13.72 -0.73
N CYS A 262 -3.56 14.27 -0.20
CA CYS A 262 -4.54 13.54 0.60
C CYS A 262 -5.17 12.38 -0.18
N ILE A 263 -5.61 12.64 -1.43
CA ILE A 263 -6.18 11.60 -2.31
C ILE A 263 -5.12 10.53 -2.63
N SER A 264 -3.89 10.94 -2.92
CA SER A 264 -2.79 10.02 -3.25
C SER A 264 -2.46 9.11 -2.07
N ILE A 265 -2.32 9.66 -0.86
CA ILE A 265 -2.02 8.90 0.36
C ILE A 265 -3.19 7.98 0.72
N ALA A 266 -4.43 8.46 0.67
CA ALA A 266 -5.60 7.62 0.91
C ALA A 266 -5.67 6.45 -0.09
N THR A 267 -5.45 6.75 -1.38
CA THR A 267 -5.41 5.74 -2.45
C THR A 267 -4.29 4.73 -2.22
N LEU A 268 -3.11 5.20 -1.78
CA LEU A 268 -1.96 4.36 -1.46
C LEU A 268 -2.28 3.40 -0.30
N VAL A 269 -2.78 3.92 0.82
CA VAL A 269 -3.15 3.13 2.01
C VAL A 269 -4.19 2.08 1.65
N ILE A 270 -5.29 2.47 0.99
CA ILE A 270 -6.37 1.56 0.60
C ILE A 270 -5.85 0.54 -0.43
N GLY A 271 -5.10 1.00 -1.43
CA GLY A 271 -4.53 0.16 -2.48
C GLY A 271 -3.60 -0.92 -1.92
N LEU A 272 -2.67 -0.53 -1.04
CA LEU A 272 -1.75 -1.45 -0.38
C LEU A 272 -2.50 -2.50 0.45
N GLN A 273 -3.52 -2.11 1.23
CA GLN A 273 -4.35 -3.07 1.96
C GLN A 273 -4.95 -4.14 1.03
N PHE A 274 -5.53 -3.74 -0.11
CA PHE A 274 -6.09 -4.71 -1.05
C PHE A 274 -5.04 -5.53 -1.79
N ILE A 275 -3.86 -4.97 -2.06
CA ILE A 275 -2.72 -5.70 -2.64
C ILE A 275 -2.28 -6.81 -1.68
N TYR A 276 -2.01 -6.49 -0.42
CA TYR A 276 -1.59 -7.45 0.59
C TYR A 276 -2.69 -8.48 0.91
N LEU A 277 -3.95 -8.05 0.95
CA LEU A 277 -5.09 -8.95 1.09
C LEU A 277 -5.21 -9.94 -0.08
N ASN A 278 -5.02 -9.47 -1.30
CA ASN A 278 -5.03 -10.31 -2.50
C ASN A 278 -3.84 -11.28 -2.50
N TRP A 279 -2.68 -10.85 -2.02
CA TRP A 279 -1.52 -11.71 -1.85
C TRP A 279 -1.80 -12.83 -0.83
N ASN A 280 -2.30 -12.48 0.36
CA ASN A 280 -2.72 -13.41 1.41
C ASN A 280 -3.70 -14.45 0.86
N ASN A 281 -4.81 -13.99 0.26
CA ASN A 281 -5.82 -14.87 -0.30
C ASN A 281 -5.27 -15.73 -1.44
N GLY A 282 -4.41 -15.16 -2.29
CA GLY A 282 -3.73 -15.87 -3.36
C GLY A 282 -2.82 -16.98 -2.86
N LYS A 283 -2.16 -16.79 -1.71
CA LYS A 283 -1.38 -17.82 -1.03
C LYS A 283 -2.26 -18.85 -0.34
N PHE A 284 -3.32 -18.41 0.35
CA PHE A 284 -4.33 -19.30 0.94
C PHE A 284 -4.87 -20.29 -0.09
N TYR A 285 -5.34 -19.81 -1.25
CA TYR A 285 -5.87 -20.66 -2.32
C TYR A 285 -4.84 -21.61 -2.97
N ARG A 286 -3.54 -21.37 -2.79
CA ARG A 286 -2.49 -22.26 -3.31
C ARG A 286 -2.22 -23.42 -2.36
N TRP A 287 -2.25 -23.16 -1.05
CA TRP A 287 -1.79 -24.09 -0.03
C TRP A 287 -2.90 -24.71 0.80
N HIS A 288 -4.14 -24.26 0.64
CA HIS A 288 -5.28 -24.78 1.38
C HIS A 288 -6.28 -25.48 0.47
N ASP A 289 -7.00 -26.43 1.06
CA ASP A 289 -8.16 -27.08 0.46
C ASP A 289 -9.45 -26.26 0.69
N ILE A 290 -10.60 -26.91 0.46
CA ILE A 290 -11.93 -26.33 0.61
C ILE A 290 -12.29 -26.09 2.06
N GLU A 291 -11.87 -26.97 2.96
CA GLU A 291 -12.10 -26.87 4.40
C GLU A 291 -11.13 -25.91 5.08
N GLY A 292 -10.14 -25.39 4.35
CA GLY A 292 -9.10 -24.51 4.90
C GLY A 292 -7.97 -25.28 5.58
N LYS A 293 -7.81 -26.57 5.28
CA LYS A 293 -6.67 -27.38 5.73
C LYS A 293 -5.52 -27.27 4.75
N LEU A 294 -4.30 -27.36 5.27
CA LEU A 294 -3.08 -27.38 4.46
C LEU A 294 -3.03 -28.63 3.58
N ILE A 295 -2.76 -28.43 2.29
CA ILE A 295 -2.62 -29.53 1.33
C ILE A 295 -1.23 -30.16 1.41
N THR A 296 -1.13 -31.42 1.01
CA THR A 296 0.16 -32.10 0.93
C THR A 296 1.03 -31.49 -0.17
N SER A 297 2.36 -31.61 -0.03
CA SER A 297 3.32 -31.16 -1.04
C SER A 297 3.08 -31.82 -2.40
N GLU A 298 2.68 -33.09 -2.39
CA GLU A 298 2.32 -33.88 -3.57
C GLU A 298 1.08 -33.33 -4.27
N GLU A 299 0.02 -33.04 -3.51
CA GLU A 299 -1.19 -32.45 -4.06
C GLU A 299 -0.93 -31.07 -4.65
N HIS A 300 -0.15 -30.24 -3.96
CA HIS A 300 0.28 -28.94 -4.47
C HIS A 300 1.05 -29.08 -5.79
N ALA A 301 2.00 -30.03 -5.86
CA ALA A 301 2.77 -30.30 -7.07
C ALA A 301 1.87 -30.79 -8.22
N TYR A 302 0.90 -31.66 -7.92
CA TYR A 302 -0.11 -32.11 -8.88
C TYR A 302 -0.94 -30.94 -9.42
N ARG A 303 -1.48 -30.08 -8.56
CA ARG A 303 -2.25 -28.88 -8.95
C ARG A 303 -1.41 -27.97 -9.85
N LYS A 304 -0.15 -27.75 -9.51
CA LYS A 304 0.78 -26.94 -10.32
C LYS A 304 1.03 -27.55 -11.71
N LYS A 305 1.21 -28.87 -11.79
CA LYS A 305 1.36 -29.60 -13.06
C LYS A 305 0.08 -29.53 -13.90
N LYS A 306 -1.10 -29.73 -13.29
CA LYS A 306 -2.40 -29.63 -13.96
C LYS A 306 -2.64 -28.26 -14.57
N VAL A 307 -2.40 -27.19 -13.82
CA VAL A 307 -2.52 -25.80 -14.33
C VAL A 307 -1.54 -25.54 -15.49
N LYS A 308 -0.30 -26.04 -15.39
CA LYS A 308 0.68 -25.92 -16.49
C LYS A 308 0.21 -26.67 -17.74
N LEU A 309 -0.37 -27.87 -17.58
CA LEU A 309 -0.93 -28.68 -18.65
C LEU A 309 -2.12 -27.99 -19.31
N GLU A 310 -3.07 -27.47 -18.54
CA GLU A 310 -4.23 -26.74 -19.07
C GLU A 310 -3.80 -25.49 -19.87
N ARG A 311 -2.83 -24.73 -19.37
CA ARG A 311 -2.25 -23.59 -20.10
C ARG A 311 -1.57 -24.03 -21.40
N SER A 312 -0.85 -25.15 -21.38
CA SER A 312 -0.22 -25.71 -22.58
C SER A 312 -1.26 -26.18 -23.59
N LYS A 313 -2.29 -26.91 -23.15
CA LYS A 313 -3.43 -27.34 -23.98
C LYS A 313 -4.13 -26.15 -24.62
N ALA A 314 -4.45 -25.10 -23.85
CA ALA A 314 -5.06 -23.89 -24.37
C ALA A 314 -4.19 -23.20 -25.44
N LYS A 315 -2.88 -23.10 -25.22
CA LYS A 315 -1.94 -22.58 -26.23
C LYS A 315 -1.90 -23.45 -27.49
N ASN A 316 -1.92 -24.77 -27.34
CA ASN A 316 -1.88 -25.70 -28.46
C ASN A 316 -3.18 -25.65 -29.27
N ILE A 317 -4.34 -25.57 -28.62
CA ILE A 317 -5.63 -25.37 -29.29
C ILE A 317 -5.61 -24.08 -30.11
N LEU A 318 -5.14 -22.96 -29.54
CA LEU A 318 -5.00 -21.70 -30.27
C LEU A 318 -4.05 -21.80 -31.47
N LYS A 319 -2.97 -22.58 -31.36
CA LYS A 319 -2.05 -22.84 -32.48
C LYS A 319 -2.70 -23.70 -33.57
N LEU A 320 -3.41 -24.76 -33.17
CA LEU A 320 -4.14 -25.65 -34.07
C LEU A 320 -5.24 -24.89 -34.82
N ASP A 321 -6.01 -24.05 -34.14
CA ASP A 321 -7.03 -23.21 -34.76
C ASP A 321 -6.43 -22.28 -35.82
N ARG A 322 -5.29 -21.65 -35.52
CA ARG A 322 -4.57 -20.80 -36.49
C ARG A 322 -4.09 -21.60 -37.70
N LEU A 323 -3.56 -22.79 -37.47
CA LEU A 323 -3.07 -23.67 -38.54
C LEU A 323 -4.22 -24.20 -39.40
N HIS A 324 -5.32 -24.61 -38.77
CA HIS A 324 -6.53 -25.06 -39.44
C HIS A 324 -7.12 -23.94 -40.31
N ASN A 325 -7.22 -22.72 -39.79
CA ASN A 325 -7.70 -21.56 -40.56
C ASN A 325 -6.78 -21.25 -41.75
N LYS A 326 -5.46 -21.30 -41.57
CA LYS A 326 -4.48 -21.11 -42.65
C LYS A 326 -4.59 -22.20 -43.72
N THR A 327 -4.79 -23.45 -43.30
CA THR A 327 -4.92 -24.61 -44.19
C THR A 327 -6.24 -24.56 -44.96
N LYS A 328 -7.36 -24.29 -44.28
CA LYS A 328 -8.68 -24.09 -44.88
C LYS A 328 -8.65 -23.02 -45.96
N TYR A 329 -7.96 -21.90 -45.70
CA TYR A 329 -7.77 -20.86 -46.70
C TYR A 329 -6.92 -21.32 -47.89
N LYS A 330 -5.80 -22.02 -47.67
CA LYS A 330 -4.97 -22.56 -48.76
C LYS A 330 -5.72 -23.57 -49.64
N VAL A 331 -6.47 -24.49 -49.02
CA VAL A 331 -7.32 -25.47 -49.71
C VAL A 331 -8.37 -24.76 -50.54
N PHE A 332 -9.02 -23.74 -49.97
CA PHE A 332 -9.98 -22.90 -50.69
C PHE A 332 -9.36 -22.20 -51.91
N ILE A 333 -8.17 -21.61 -51.78
CA ILE A 333 -7.47 -20.99 -52.92
C ILE A 333 -7.16 -22.04 -53.99
N LYS A 334 -6.69 -23.23 -53.60
CA LYS A 334 -6.39 -24.32 -54.55
C LYS A 334 -7.66 -24.79 -55.27
N SER A 335 -8.81 -24.88 -54.59
CA SER A 335 -10.06 -25.34 -55.20
C SER A 335 -10.64 -24.38 -56.23
N ILE A 336 -10.30 -23.09 -56.16
CA ILE A 336 -10.77 -22.09 -57.13
C ILE A 336 -9.77 -21.81 -58.25
N ASN A 337 -8.53 -22.31 -58.17
CA ASN A 337 -7.47 -21.98 -59.12
C ASN A 337 -7.76 -22.39 -60.58
N SER A 338 -8.54 -23.47 -60.78
CA SER A 338 -8.95 -23.96 -62.10
C SER A 338 -10.10 -23.18 -62.75
N LEU A 339 -10.76 -22.28 -62.02
CA LEU A 339 -11.90 -21.51 -62.52
C LEU A 339 -11.43 -20.29 -63.34
N GLU A 340 -12.31 -19.72 -64.17
CA GLU A 340 -12.04 -18.46 -64.85
C GLU A 340 -11.87 -17.29 -63.85
N ARG A 341 -11.19 -16.21 -64.29
CA ARG A 341 -10.84 -15.07 -63.41
C ARG A 341 -12.07 -14.42 -62.75
N ASN A 342 -13.18 -14.28 -63.48
CA ASN A 342 -14.42 -13.72 -62.96
C ASN A 342 -15.08 -14.64 -61.92
N GLN A 343 -15.11 -15.94 -62.17
CA GLN A 343 -15.67 -16.93 -61.24
C GLN A 343 -14.82 -17.06 -59.95
N ARG A 344 -13.49 -16.97 -60.07
CA ARG A 344 -12.57 -16.91 -58.91
C ARG A 344 -12.89 -15.74 -57.98
N LYS A 345 -13.14 -14.57 -58.54
CA LYS A 345 -13.47 -13.37 -57.77
C LYS A 345 -14.77 -13.57 -56.98
N ILE A 346 -15.82 -14.06 -57.64
CA ILE A 346 -17.13 -14.35 -57.00
C ILE A 346 -16.95 -15.33 -55.84
N LYS A 347 -16.28 -16.47 -56.06
CA LYS A 347 -16.04 -17.48 -55.01
C LYS A 347 -15.21 -16.93 -53.84
N LYS A 348 -14.21 -16.10 -54.10
CA LYS A 348 -13.40 -15.45 -53.07
C LYS A 348 -14.25 -14.52 -52.20
N ASP A 349 -15.13 -13.74 -52.81
CA ASP A 349 -16.04 -12.85 -52.10
C ASP A 349 -17.06 -13.64 -51.26
N GLU A 350 -17.60 -14.75 -51.79
CA GLU A 350 -18.44 -15.70 -51.04
C GLU A 350 -17.71 -16.26 -49.80
N TYR A 351 -16.47 -16.71 -49.97
CA TYR A 351 -15.67 -17.23 -48.86
C TYR A 351 -15.42 -16.16 -47.78
N ILE A 352 -15.05 -14.93 -48.17
CA ILE A 352 -14.85 -13.83 -47.23
C ILE A 352 -16.16 -13.51 -46.49
N LYS A 353 -17.29 -13.43 -47.20
CA LYS A 353 -18.62 -13.24 -46.59
C LYS A 353 -18.93 -14.36 -45.59
N SER A 354 -18.66 -15.62 -45.92
CA SER A 354 -18.87 -16.76 -45.02
C SER A 354 -18.02 -16.67 -43.75
N GLN A 355 -16.75 -16.26 -43.87
CA GLN A 355 -15.84 -16.09 -42.72
C GLN A 355 -16.25 -14.92 -41.84
N ILE A 356 -16.69 -13.81 -42.43
CA ILE A 356 -17.25 -12.67 -41.70
C ILE A 356 -18.52 -13.11 -40.95
N LEU A 357 -19.39 -13.89 -41.59
CA LEU A 357 -20.60 -14.43 -40.96
C LEU A 357 -20.25 -15.35 -39.78
N GLU A 358 -19.30 -16.26 -39.95
CA GLU A 358 -18.83 -17.15 -38.87
C GLU A 358 -18.29 -16.35 -37.66
N GLN A 359 -17.51 -15.29 -37.91
CA GLN A 359 -17.04 -14.39 -36.85
C GLN A 359 -18.19 -13.62 -36.18
N LYS A 360 -19.17 -13.15 -36.95
CA LYS A 360 -20.37 -12.49 -36.42
C LYS A 360 -21.18 -13.45 -35.54
N LEU A 361 -21.36 -14.71 -35.96
CA LEU A 361 -22.03 -15.74 -35.17
C LEU A 361 -21.27 -16.05 -33.87
N LYS A 362 -19.93 -16.15 -33.89
CA LYS A 362 -19.11 -16.31 -32.68
C LYS A 362 -19.28 -15.12 -31.72
N LYS A 363 -19.24 -13.89 -32.24
CA LYS A 363 -19.49 -12.67 -31.42
C LYS A 363 -20.92 -12.65 -30.87
N ALA A 364 -21.92 -13.07 -31.65
CA ALA A 364 -23.30 -13.16 -31.22
C ALA A 364 -23.50 -14.22 -30.12
N ALA A 365 -22.85 -15.38 -30.23
CA ALA A 365 -22.85 -16.41 -29.19
C ALA A 365 -22.25 -15.87 -27.88
N ILE A 366 -21.10 -15.21 -27.92
CA ILE A 366 -20.50 -14.56 -26.74
C ILE A 366 -21.45 -13.51 -26.14
N LYS A 367 -22.13 -12.73 -26.98
CA LYS A 367 -23.11 -11.73 -26.51
C LYS A 367 -24.33 -12.41 -25.87
N LYS A 368 -24.82 -13.51 -26.43
CA LYS A 368 -25.90 -14.33 -25.87
C LYS A 368 -25.49 -14.90 -24.51
N ASP A 369 -24.31 -15.46 -24.37
CA ASP A 369 -23.80 -16.00 -23.10
C ASP A 369 -23.70 -14.91 -22.03
N LYS A 370 -23.21 -13.71 -22.40
CA LYS A 370 -23.19 -12.54 -21.51
C LYS A 370 -24.59 -12.11 -21.10
N ALA A 371 -25.56 -12.14 -22.02
CA ALA A 371 -26.96 -11.79 -21.74
C ALA A 371 -27.60 -12.83 -20.80
N VAL A 372 -27.38 -14.13 -21.04
CA VAL A 372 -27.82 -15.22 -20.15
C VAL A 372 -27.22 -15.03 -18.77
N TYR A 373 -25.91 -14.80 -18.65
CA TYR A 373 -25.25 -14.56 -17.37
C TYR A 373 -25.85 -13.34 -16.62
N LYS A 374 -26.13 -12.24 -17.34
CA LYS A 374 -26.78 -11.05 -16.75
C LYS A 374 -28.20 -11.39 -16.26
N SER A 375 -28.98 -12.10 -17.07
CA SER A 375 -30.32 -12.56 -16.71
C SER A 375 -30.31 -13.44 -15.47
N THR A 376 -29.42 -14.44 -15.40
CA THR A 376 -29.25 -15.30 -14.22
C THR A 376 -28.88 -14.48 -12.98
N LYS A 377 -28.00 -13.49 -13.12
CA LYS A 377 -27.64 -12.59 -12.00
C LYS A 377 -28.83 -11.77 -11.51
N GLU A 378 -29.69 -11.31 -12.41
CA GLU A 378 -30.92 -10.59 -12.07
C GLU A 378 -31.96 -11.51 -11.41
N GLN A 379 -32.12 -12.74 -11.91
CA GLN A 379 -32.98 -13.76 -11.30
C GLN A 379 -32.53 -14.07 -9.86
N VAL A 380 -31.22 -14.27 -9.63
CA VAL A 380 -30.67 -14.48 -8.29
C VAL A 380 -30.94 -13.28 -7.38
N LYS A 381 -30.83 -12.05 -7.89
CA LYS A 381 -31.19 -10.85 -7.10
C LYS A 381 -32.66 -10.83 -6.74
N ARG A 382 -33.56 -11.12 -7.69
CA ARG A 382 -35.01 -11.19 -7.46
C ARG A 382 -35.35 -12.27 -6.43
N PHE A 383 -34.75 -13.44 -6.54
CA PHE A 383 -34.87 -14.53 -5.57
C PHE A 383 -34.43 -14.09 -4.16
N ILE A 384 -33.29 -13.42 -4.03
CA ILE A 384 -32.83 -12.89 -2.73
C ILE A 384 -33.82 -11.85 -2.17
N LEU A 385 -34.46 -11.05 -3.03
CA LEU A 385 -35.46 -10.07 -2.59
C LEU A 385 -36.80 -10.70 -2.21
N SER A 386 -37.19 -11.82 -2.83
CA SER A 386 -38.41 -12.54 -2.45
C SER A 386 -38.29 -13.30 -1.13
N ILE A 387 -37.07 -13.56 -0.65
CA ILE A 387 -36.82 -14.16 0.67
C ILE A 387 -37.10 -13.14 1.80
N ASN A 388 -37.54 -13.64 2.96
CA ASN A 388 -37.74 -12.86 4.18
C ASN A 388 -36.47 -12.06 4.55
N TYR A 389 -36.63 -10.79 4.93
CA TYR A 389 -35.55 -9.87 5.25
C TYR A 389 -34.51 -10.45 6.22
N LYS A 390 -34.95 -11.16 7.26
CA LYS A 390 -34.07 -11.77 8.28
C LYS A 390 -33.11 -12.80 7.67
N ASP A 391 -33.57 -13.57 6.69
CA ASP A 391 -32.80 -14.67 6.08
C ASP A 391 -31.95 -14.21 4.88
N ARG A 392 -32.21 -13.01 4.34
CA ARG A 392 -31.47 -12.47 3.19
C ARG A 392 -29.97 -12.38 3.45
N ALA A 393 -29.56 -12.10 4.70
CA ALA A 393 -28.15 -12.03 5.06
C ALA A 393 -27.48 -13.40 4.94
N PHE A 394 -28.11 -14.44 5.50
CA PHE A 394 -27.65 -15.82 5.48
C PHE A 394 -27.59 -16.38 4.04
N VAL A 395 -28.66 -16.22 3.25
CA VAL A 395 -28.66 -16.68 1.85
C VAL A 395 -27.58 -15.97 1.01
N LYS A 396 -27.36 -14.68 1.24
CA LYS A 396 -26.27 -13.93 0.58
C LYS A 396 -24.89 -14.45 0.98
N GLU A 397 -24.73 -14.99 2.18
CA GLU A 397 -23.47 -15.55 2.67
C GLU A 397 -23.22 -16.92 2.03
N ASN A 398 -24.20 -17.81 2.03
CA ASN A 398 -24.11 -19.14 1.40
C ASN A 398 -23.81 -19.03 -0.11
N LEU A 399 -24.46 -18.12 -0.83
CA LEU A 399 -24.16 -17.89 -2.25
C LEU A 399 -22.73 -17.42 -2.50
N ARG A 400 -22.14 -16.66 -1.57
CA ARG A 400 -20.73 -16.23 -1.67
C ARG A 400 -19.78 -17.37 -1.36
N GLU A 401 -20.12 -18.19 -0.37
CA GLU A 401 -19.35 -19.37 -0.03
C GLU A 401 -19.36 -20.37 -1.19
N ALA A 402 -20.51 -20.58 -1.83
CA ALA A 402 -20.62 -21.32 -3.07
C ALA A 402 -19.74 -20.73 -4.20
N GLU A 403 -19.66 -19.41 -4.32
CA GLU A 403 -18.76 -18.77 -5.30
C GLU A 403 -17.27 -18.97 -4.95
N ARG A 404 -16.92 -18.95 -3.66
CA ARG A 404 -15.58 -19.30 -3.17
C ARG A 404 -15.25 -20.76 -3.51
N TYR A 405 -16.16 -21.70 -3.25
CA TYR A 405 -16.00 -23.11 -3.61
C TYR A 405 -15.85 -23.30 -5.11
N LYS A 406 -16.66 -22.62 -5.93
CA LYS A 406 -16.50 -22.63 -7.40
C LYS A 406 -15.10 -22.17 -7.84
N LYS A 407 -14.53 -21.16 -7.18
CA LYS A 407 -13.15 -20.69 -7.46
C LYS A 407 -12.10 -21.71 -7.06
N LEU A 408 -12.29 -22.42 -5.94
CA LEU A 408 -11.41 -23.50 -5.47
C LEU A 408 -11.44 -24.70 -6.42
N VAL A 409 -12.62 -25.17 -6.80
CA VAL A 409 -12.79 -26.27 -7.77
C VAL A 409 -12.13 -25.92 -9.10
N LYS A 410 -12.32 -24.68 -9.60
CA LYS A 410 -11.64 -24.21 -10.83
C LYS A 410 -10.12 -24.21 -10.71
N LYS A 411 -9.56 -24.06 -9.50
CA LYS A 411 -8.12 -24.17 -9.23
C LYS A 411 -7.65 -25.61 -9.02
N GLY A 412 -8.53 -26.59 -9.20
CA GLY A 412 -8.22 -28.01 -9.08
C GLY A 412 -8.22 -28.54 -7.66
N VAL A 413 -8.88 -27.85 -6.72
CA VAL A 413 -9.11 -28.38 -5.38
C VAL A 413 -10.17 -29.48 -5.47
N LEU A 414 -9.82 -30.70 -5.05
CA LEU A 414 -10.73 -31.83 -5.01
C LEU A 414 -11.69 -31.65 -3.83
N ILE A 415 -12.99 -31.85 -4.09
CA ILE A 415 -13.99 -31.96 -3.04
C ILE A 415 -13.94 -33.41 -2.56
N PHE A 416 -13.27 -33.67 -1.44
CA PHE A 416 -13.64 -34.85 -0.67
C PHE A 416 -14.97 -34.53 0.02
N LYS A 417 -15.89 -35.51 0.06
CA LYS A 417 -17.25 -35.32 0.60
C LYS A 417 -17.18 -34.51 1.91
N PRO A 418 -17.85 -33.35 2.01
CA PRO A 418 -17.93 -32.67 3.29
C PRO A 418 -18.58 -33.61 4.29
N LYS A 419 -18.05 -33.67 5.52
CA LYS A 419 -18.56 -34.50 6.62
C LYS A 419 -19.94 -34.07 7.15
N TYR A 420 -20.70 -33.33 6.36
CA TYR A 420 -22.04 -32.83 6.67
C TYR A 420 -22.94 -32.99 5.45
N VAL A 421 -23.41 -34.22 5.28
CA VAL A 421 -24.74 -34.53 4.73
C VAL A 421 -25.22 -35.73 5.56
N ASP A 422 -25.88 -35.42 6.67
CA ASP A 422 -27.01 -36.18 7.21
C ASP A 422 -28.07 -35.14 7.59
#